data_AF-A0A8B7E1X4-F1
#
_entry.id   AF-A0A8B7E1X4-F1
#
_cell.length_a   1.000
_cell.length_b   1.000
_cell.length_c   1.000
_cell.angle_alpha   90.00
_cell.angle_beta   90.00
_cell.angle_gamma   90.00
#
_symmetry.space_group_name_H-M   'P 1'
#
loop_
_entity.id
_entity.type
_entity.pdbx_description
1 polymer ?
#
loop_
_entity_poly.entity_id
_entity_poly.type
_entity_poly.pdbx_seq_one_letter_code
_entity_poly.pdbx_strand_id
1 'polypeptide(L)'
;MEQFNCYYSIQYTHYFTPYDIFSIMHYDLWAFSKKLKRTANTKTIKLRPEFMNLTADVEEIIGKTYRMSDTDKLMVNTLYGCIGM
;
A
#
# COMPACT_ATOMS: atom_id res chain seq x y z
N MET A 1 -6.35 19.64 -0.65
CA MET A 1 -6.69 18.36 -1.29
C MET A 1 -5.36 17.78 -1.77
N GLU A 2 -4.74 16.92 -0.97
CA GLU A 2 -3.34 16.47 -1.14
C GLU A 2 -3.15 14.99 -0.73
N GLN A 3 -4.21 14.19 -0.74
CA GLN A 3 -4.20 12.83 -0.21
C GLN A 3 -3.44 11.81 -1.08
N PHE A 4 -3.28 12.07 -2.38
CA PHE A 4 -2.68 11.14 -3.36
C PHE A 4 -1.41 11.73 -4.02
N ASN A 5 -0.68 12.56 -3.29
CA ASN A 5 0.56 13.13 -3.81
C ASN A 5 1.64 12.06 -3.92
N CYS A 6 2.22 11.92 -5.10
CA CYS A 6 3.41 11.11 -5.30
C CYS A 6 4.64 11.93 -4.94
N TYR A 7 5.55 11.35 -4.15
CA TYR A 7 6.84 11.95 -3.83
C TYR A 7 7.96 11.18 -4.52
N TYR A 8 8.85 11.89 -5.22
CA TYR A 8 9.95 11.30 -6.00
C TYR A 8 11.22 11.12 -5.17
N SER A 9 12.13 10.27 -5.65
CA SER A 9 13.27 9.69 -4.93
C SER A 9 14.26 10.68 -4.30
N ILE A 10 14.24 11.95 -4.71
CA ILE A 10 15.07 13.00 -4.09
C ILE A 10 14.63 13.26 -2.63
N GLN A 11 13.40 12.88 -2.28
CA GLN A 11 12.81 13.06 -0.95
C GLN A 11 12.62 11.75 -0.17
N TYR A 12 12.70 10.58 -0.83
CA TYR A 12 12.39 9.27 -0.23
C TYR A 12 13.29 8.17 -0.79
N THR A 13 13.81 7.32 0.10
CA THR A 13 14.60 6.15 -0.27
C THR A 13 13.74 4.89 -0.13
N HIS A 14 13.70 4.08 -1.18
CA HIS A 14 12.96 2.81 -1.19
C HIS A 14 13.82 1.62 -0.74
N TYR A 15 15.09 1.83 -0.36
CA TYR A 15 16.03 0.79 0.10
C TYR A 15 16.03 -0.49 -0.77
N PHE A 16 15.81 -0.34 -2.09
CA PHE A 16 15.68 -1.42 -3.07
C PHE A 16 14.51 -2.40 -2.83
N THR A 17 13.53 -2.06 -2.01
CA THR A 17 12.32 -2.87 -1.82
C THR A 17 11.29 -2.59 -2.91
N PRO A 18 10.62 -3.63 -3.47
CA PRO A 18 9.51 -3.43 -4.39
C PRO A 18 8.30 -2.77 -3.69
N TYR A 19 7.36 -2.24 -4.47
CA TYR A 19 6.12 -1.70 -3.93
C TYR A 19 5.31 -2.81 -3.25
N ASP A 20 4.99 -2.63 -1.97
CA ASP A 20 4.24 -3.59 -1.18
C ASP A 20 2.77 -3.19 -1.07
N ILE A 21 1.92 -3.89 -1.82
CA ILE A 21 0.47 -3.69 -1.80
C ILE A 21 -0.19 -4.12 -0.48
N PHE A 22 0.48 -4.96 0.31
CA PHE A 22 0.02 -5.44 1.61
C PHE A 22 0.63 -4.66 2.78
N SER A 23 1.43 -3.63 2.49
CA SER A 23 1.95 -2.69 3.48
C SER A 23 0.81 -2.15 4.35
N ILE A 24 1.05 -2.02 5.65
CA ILE A 24 0.13 -1.35 6.58
C ILE A 24 -0.07 0.13 6.22
N MET A 25 0.85 0.71 5.44
CA MET A 25 0.77 2.07 4.94
C MET A 25 -0.03 2.20 3.64
N HIS A 26 -0.41 1.09 3.01
CA HIS A 26 -1.21 1.12 1.80
C HIS A 26 -2.66 1.51 2.12
N TYR A 27 -3.23 2.44 1.35
CA TYR A 27 -4.64 2.80 1.49
C TYR A 27 -5.58 1.65 1.09
N ASP A 28 -6.75 1.56 1.74
CA ASP A 28 -7.87 0.75 1.29
C ASP A 28 -8.31 1.17 -0.13
N LEU A 29 -8.82 0.23 -0.94
CA LEU A 29 -9.16 0.50 -2.35
C LEU A 29 -10.28 1.55 -2.53
N TRP A 30 -11.09 1.81 -1.50
CA TRP A 30 -12.12 2.85 -1.47
C TRP A 30 -11.73 4.05 -0.58
N ALA A 31 -10.47 4.17 -0.19
CA ALA A 31 -9.99 5.32 0.56
C ALA A 31 -10.42 6.63 -0.12
N PHE A 32 -10.99 7.52 0.67
CA PHE A 32 -11.51 8.83 0.23
C PHE A 32 -12.59 8.79 -0.87
N SER A 33 -13.22 7.62 -1.12
CA SER A 33 -14.34 7.53 -2.06
C SER A 33 -15.52 8.39 -1.59
N LYS A 34 -16.06 9.22 -2.48
CA LYS A 34 -17.25 10.05 -2.21
C LYS A 34 -18.56 9.26 -2.33
N LYS A 35 -18.48 7.98 -2.70
CA LYS A 35 -19.66 7.13 -2.91
C LYS A 35 -19.98 6.37 -1.62
N LEU A 36 -21.25 6.41 -1.23
CA LEU A 36 -21.73 5.75 -0.01
C LEU A 36 -21.64 4.22 -0.08
N LYS A 37 -21.81 3.64 -1.27
CA LYS A 37 -21.79 2.19 -1.49
C LYS A 37 -20.45 1.76 -2.09
N ARG A 38 -19.76 0.83 -1.42
CA ARG A 38 -18.55 0.17 -1.92
C ARG A 38 -18.93 -0.92 -2.93
N THR A 39 -18.61 -0.67 -4.19
CA THR A 39 -18.70 -1.61 -5.32
C THR A 39 -17.42 -1.56 -6.14
N ALA A 40 -17.19 -2.54 -7.02
CA ALA A 40 -16.03 -2.57 -7.91
C ALA A 40 -15.84 -1.26 -8.72
N ASN A 41 -16.95 -0.64 -9.16
CA ASN A 41 -16.93 0.60 -9.96
C ASN A 41 -16.69 1.88 -9.14
N THR A 42 -16.59 1.77 -7.81
CA THR A 42 -16.45 2.92 -6.90
C THR A 42 -15.11 2.96 -6.17
N LYS A 43 -14.20 2.04 -6.52
CA LYS A 43 -12.82 2.05 -6.03
C LYS A 43 -12.11 3.33 -6.46
N THR A 44 -11.44 3.97 -5.52
CA THR A 44 -10.59 5.14 -5.77
C THR A 44 -9.22 4.70 -6.29
N ILE A 45 -8.73 3.55 -5.79
CA ILE A 45 -7.44 2.96 -6.18
C ILE A 45 -7.72 1.74 -7.04
N LYS A 46 -7.05 1.67 -8.21
CA LYS A 46 -7.18 0.55 -9.15
C LYS A 46 -5.83 -0.10 -9.35
N LEU A 47 -5.81 -1.42 -9.22
CA LEU A 47 -4.65 -2.22 -9.56
C LEU A 47 -4.63 -2.47 -11.06
N ARG A 48 -3.46 -2.40 -11.65
CA ARG A 48 -3.30 -2.82 -13.04
C ARG A 48 -3.25 -4.34 -13.08
N PRO A 49 -4.03 -5.00 -13.94
CA PRO A 49 -4.02 -6.45 -14.08
C PRO A 49 -2.63 -7.01 -14.40
N GLU A 50 -1.77 -6.23 -15.04
CA GLU A 50 -0.38 -6.61 -15.32
C GLU A 50 0.44 -6.93 -14.05
N PHE A 51 0.11 -6.30 -12.91
CA PHE A 51 0.86 -6.46 -11.66
C PHE A 51 0.26 -7.54 -10.75
N MET A 52 -1.07 -7.66 -10.74
CA MET A 52 -1.77 -8.65 -9.93
C MET A 52 -3.20 -8.85 -10.41
N ASN A 53 -3.63 -10.10 -10.50
CA ASN A 53 -5.04 -10.42 -10.64
C ASN A 53 -5.74 -10.28 -9.28
N LEU A 54 -6.65 -9.31 -9.16
CA LEU A 54 -7.31 -9.00 -7.90
C LEU A 54 -8.47 -9.98 -7.64
N THR A 55 -8.26 -10.93 -6.75
CA THR A 55 -9.32 -11.80 -6.22
C THR A 55 -10.12 -11.08 -5.12
N ALA A 56 -11.32 -11.58 -4.81
CA ALA A 56 -12.15 -11.03 -3.74
C ALA A 56 -11.43 -11.05 -2.38
N ASP A 57 -10.71 -12.13 -2.08
CA ASP A 57 -9.95 -12.29 -0.83
C ASP A 57 -8.81 -11.27 -0.72
N VAL A 58 -8.09 -11.02 -1.84
CA VAL A 58 -7.01 -10.02 -1.89
C VAL A 58 -7.58 -8.60 -1.74
N GLU A 59 -8.72 -8.32 -2.37
CA GLU A 59 -9.43 -7.04 -2.23
C GLU A 59 -9.93 -6.79 -0.80
N GLU A 60 -10.23 -7.83 -0.05
CA GLU A 60 -10.66 -7.70 1.34
C GLU A 60 -9.52 -7.22 2.26
N ILE A 61 -8.28 -7.63 1.99
CA ILE A 61 -7.13 -7.37 2.87
C ILE A 61 -6.35 -6.10 2.55
N ILE A 62 -6.32 -5.63 1.29
CA ILE A 62 -5.53 -4.43 0.90
C ILE A 62 -5.99 -3.20 1.69
N GLY A 63 -5.04 -2.59 2.40
CA GLY A 63 -5.27 -1.40 3.23
C GLY A 63 -6.19 -1.61 4.42
N LYS A 64 -6.42 -2.86 4.83
CA LYS A 64 -7.17 -3.24 6.04
C LYS A 64 -6.37 -4.18 6.94
N THR A 65 -5.06 -4.28 6.72
CA THR A 65 -4.19 -5.13 7.53
C THR A 65 -3.93 -4.47 8.90
N TYR A 66 -3.84 -5.28 9.95
CA TYR A 66 -3.53 -4.81 11.31
C TYR A 66 -2.09 -5.07 11.72
N ARG A 67 -1.25 -5.55 10.79
CA ARG A 67 0.12 -5.97 11.03
C ARG A 67 1.01 -5.42 9.94
N MET A 68 2.22 -5.03 10.32
CA MET A 68 3.28 -4.68 9.38
C MET A 68 3.57 -5.88 8.48
N SER A 69 3.69 -5.62 7.19
CA SER A 69 4.22 -6.62 6.26
C SER A 69 5.70 -6.87 6.53
N ASP A 70 6.27 -7.90 5.92
CA ASP A 70 7.71 -8.14 6.06
C ASP A 70 8.54 -7.04 5.35
N THR A 71 8.01 -6.44 4.28
CA THR A 71 8.61 -5.27 3.64
C THR A 71 8.60 -4.06 4.55
N ASP A 72 7.49 -3.78 5.23
CA ASP A 72 7.40 -2.67 6.19
C ASP A 72 8.47 -2.81 7.29
N LYS A 73 8.61 -4.02 7.86
CA LYS A 73 9.61 -4.32 8.88
C LYS A 73 11.02 -4.13 8.33
N LEU A 74 11.31 -4.65 7.14
CA LEU A 74 12.62 -4.51 6.50
C LEU A 74 12.97 -3.04 6.25
N MET A 75 12.04 -2.26 5.69
CA MET A 75 12.25 -0.84 5.41
C MET A 75 12.49 -0.04 6.68
N VAL A 76 11.69 -0.24 7.72
CA VAL A 76 11.88 0.44 9.02
C VAL A 76 13.18 0.01 9.68
N ASN A 77 13.51 -1.28 9.69
CA ASN A 77 14.78 -1.76 10.24
C ASN A 77 15.99 -1.18 9.48
N THR A 78 15.90 -1.08 8.16
CA THR A 78 16.95 -0.47 7.34
C THR A 78 17.07 1.03 7.61
N LEU A 79 15.93 1.73 7.71
CA LEU A 79 15.88 3.17 8.00
C LEU A 79 16.55 3.51 9.33
N TYR A 80 16.34 2.70 10.37
CA TYR A 80 16.88 2.93 11.72
C TYR A 80 18.21 2.23 11.99
N GLY A 81 18.79 1.54 10.99
CA GLY A 81 20.05 0.82 11.15
C GLY A 81 19.98 -0.32 12.16
N CYS A 82 18.84 -1.00 12.27
CA CYS A 82 18.68 -2.16 13.15
C CYS A 82 19.57 -3.32 12.67
N ILE A 83 20.69 -3.54 13.38
CA ILE A 83 21.66 -4.62 13.12
C ILE A 83 21.38 -5.77 14.10
N GLY A 84 20.30 -6.51 13.90
CA GLY A 84 19.97 -7.61 14.81
C GLY A 84 18.77 -8.45 14.35
N MET A 85 19.06 -9.71 14.01
CA MET A 85 18.16 -10.83 14.28
C MET A 85 18.78 -11.65 15.40
#